data_AF-A0A2V6CLP0-F1
#
_entry.id   AF-A0A2V6CLP0-F1
#
_cell.length_a   1.000
_cell.length_b   1.000
_cell.length_c   1.000
_cell.angle_alpha   90.00
_cell.angle_beta   90.00
_cell.angle_gamma   90.00
#
_symmetry.space_group_name_H-M   'P 1'
#
loop_
_entity.id
_entity.type
_entity.pdbx_description
1 polymer ?
#
loop_
_entity_poly.entity_id
_entity_poly.type
_entity_poly.pdbx_seq_one_letter_code
_entity_poly.pdbx_strand_id
1 'polypeptide(L)'
;MDVLLALKRFDDARRLGMRCIKIVTRPIDAFDRSLLITAIGEYFSRMQMWEEAVDIWKYMPLDQPFRRDALTGIVRACLGRALESAERGLQSLSDLKRNPNYELHISLPYNDQKMSAEAERELLKLKRGIEKLLPEETRRDVGVMTDSRGESDDTPADR
;
A
#
# COMPACT_ATOMS: atom_id res chain seq x y z
N MET A 1 -10.38 -16.09 -1.48
CA MET A 1 -10.03 -15.14 -2.56
C MET A 1 -8.53 -15.16 -2.83
N ASP A 2 -7.73 -15.49 -1.82
CA ASP A 2 -6.26 -15.49 -1.80
C ASP A 2 -5.63 -16.34 -2.90
N VAL A 3 -6.18 -17.52 -3.18
CA VAL A 3 -5.70 -18.39 -4.26
C VAL A 3 -5.81 -17.71 -5.62
N LEU A 4 -6.89 -16.97 -5.89
CA LEU A 4 -7.05 -16.25 -7.17
C LEU A 4 -6.08 -15.08 -7.28
N LEU A 5 -5.82 -14.38 -6.17
CA LEU A 5 -4.85 -13.28 -6.11
C LEU A 5 -3.41 -13.79 -6.25
N ALA A 6 -3.08 -14.91 -5.59
CA ALA A 6 -1.79 -15.58 -5.72
C ALA A 6 -1.52 -16.06 -7.16
N LEU A 7 -2.56 -16.54 -7.85
CA LEU A 7 -2.49 -16.95 -9.26
C LEU A 7 -2.60 -15.79 -10.26
N LYS A 8 -2.59 -14.52 -9.79
CA LYS A 8 -2.74 -13.32 -10.63
C LYS A 8 -4.03 -13.30 -11.48
N ARG A 9 -5.07 -14.03 -11.06
CA ARG A 9 -6.39 -14.06 -11.72
C ARG A 9 -7.27 -12.93 -11.21
N PHE A 10 -6.86 -11.69 -11.47
CA PHE A 10 -7.47 -10.49 -10.89
C PHE A 10 -8.94 -10.30 -11.28
N ASP A 11 -9.33 -10.62 -12.53
CA ASP A 11 -10.72 -10.50 -12.97
C ASP A 11 -11.66 -11.47 -12.23
N ASP A 12 -11.20 -12.70 -11.99
CA ASP A 12 -11.98 -13.69 -11.24
C ASP A 12 -12.04 -13.32 -9.75
N ALA A 13 -10.93 -12.83 -9.19
CA ALA A 13 -10.90 -12.29 -7.83
C ALA A 13 -11.88 -11.12 -7.67
N ARG A 14 -11.92 -10.19 -8.64
CA ARG A 14 -12.87 -9.08 -8.67
C ARG A 14 -14.31 -9.54 -8.73
N ARG A 15 -14.63 -10.48 -9.63
CA ARG A 15 -15.99 -11.04 -9.72
C ARG A 15 -16.43 -11.70 -8.41
N LEU A 16 -15.52 -12.43 -7.76
CA LEU A 16 -15.78 -13.07 -6.47
C LEU A 16 -15.95 -12.03 -5.35
N GLY A 17 -15.09 -11.03 -5.27
CA GLY A 17 -15.19 -9.92 -4.32
C GLY A 17 -16.51 -9.18 -4.43
N MET A 18 -16.95 -8.84 -5.65
CA MET A 18 -18.25 -8.20 -5.88
C MET A 18 -19.43 -9.07 -5.43
N ARG A 19 -19.33 -10.40 -5.53
CA ARG A 19 -20.35 -11.31 -5.00
C ARG A 19 -20.36 -11.31 -3.47
N CYS A 20 -19.18 -11.38 -2.84
CA CYS A 20 -19.05 -11.32 -1.39
C CYS A 20 -19.61 -10.02 -0.82
N ILE A 21 -19.34 -8.87 -1.45
CA ILE A 21 -19.91 -7.57 -1.06
C ILE A 21 -21.45 -7.59 -1.13
N LYS A 22 -22.04 -8.23 -2.13
CA LYS A 22 -23.51 -8.36 -2.23
C LYS A 22 -24.10 -9.31 -1.19
N ILE A 23 -23.31 -10.26 -0.68
CA ILE A 23 -23.77 -11.24 0.32
C ILE A 23 -23.62 -10.65 1.73
N VAL A 24 -22.54 -9.91 2.02
CA VAL A 24 -22.31 -9.34 3.35
C VAL A 24 -23.37 -8.31 3.76
N THR A 25 -24.07 -7.70 2.80
CA THR A 25 -25.20 -6.79 3.04
C THR A 25 -26.51 -7.50 3.38
N ARG A 26 -26.59 -8.82 3.22
CA ARG A 26 -27.78 -9.63 3.53
C ARG A 26 -27.81 -10.03 5.01
N PRO A 27 -28.97 -10.45 5.55
CA PRO A 27 -29.03 -11.10 6.85
C PRO A 27 -28.37 -12.49 6.72
N ILE A 28 -27.20 -12.61 7.33
CA ILE A 28 -26.41 -13.84 7.51
C ILE A 28 -25.91 -13.83 8.96
N ASP A 29 -25.53 -14.99 9.49
CA ASP A 29 -25.02 -15.09 10.85
C ASP A 29 -23.69 -14.31 11.02
N ALA A 30 -23.34 -14.05 12.28
CA ALA A 30 -22.20 -13.22 12.62
C ALA A 30 -20.86 -13.83 12.20
N PHE A 31 -20.74 -15.16 12.23
CA PHE A 31 -19.51 -15.85 11.85
C PHE A 31 -19.30 -15.76 10.33
N ASP A 32 -20.31 -16.11 9.53
CA ASP A 32 -20.22 -15.98 8.07
C ASP A 32 -19.98 -14.54 7.62
N ARG A 33 -20.62 -13.58 8.30
CA ARG A 33 -20.36 -12.14 8.07
C ARG A 33 -18.90 -11.79 8.35
N SER A 34 -18.35 -12.25 9.47
CA SER A 34 -16.96 -11.96 9.84
C SER A 34 -15.98 -12.57 8.83
N LEU A 35 -16.22 -13.79 8.37
CA LEU A 35 -15.41 -14.44 7.34
C LEU A 35 -15.43 -13.64 6.02
N LEU A 36 -16.61 -13.18 5.59
CA LEU A 36 -16.75 -12.36 4.38
C LEU A 36 -16.05 -11.01 4.52
N ILE A 37 -16.18 -10.35 5.67
CA ILE A 37 -15.49 -9.07 5.94
C ILE A 37 -13.97 -9.25 5.83
N THR A 38 -13.42 -10.31 6.42
CA THR A 38 -11.99 -10.62 6.33
C THR A 38 -11.56 -10.77 4.87
N ALA A 39 -12.25 -11.62 4.11
CA ALA A 39 -11.91 -11.90 2.71
C ALA A 39 -12.04 -10.66 1.80
N ILE A 40 -13.05 -9.81 2.03
CA ILE A 40 -13.24 -8.57 1.26
C ILE A 40 -12.14 -7.56 1.60
N GLY A 41 -11.79 -7.39 2.88
CA GLY A 41 -10.75 -6.46 3.29
C GLY A 41 -9.37 -6.86 2.79
N GLU A 42 -9.04 -8.14 2.82
CA GLU A 42 -7.79 -8.67 2.24
C GLU A 42 -7.75 -8.47 0.72
N TYR A 43 -8.88 -8.69 0.03
CA TYR A 43 -8.99 -8.41 -1.39
C TYR A 43 -8.74 -6.93 -1.69
N PHE A 44 -9.42 -6.01 -1.00
CA PHE A 44 -9.23 -4.57 -1.21
C PHE A 44 -7.80 -4.14 -0.90
N SER A 45 -7.23 -4.64 0.20
CA SER A 45 -5.85 -4.30 0.56
C SER A 45 -4.87 -4.76 -0.51
N ARG A 46 -5.01 -5.99 -1.05
CA ARG A 46 -4.13 -6.48 -2.13
C ARG A 46 -4.29 -5.73 -3.45
N MET A 47 -5.47 -5.16 -3.70
CA MET A 47 -5.74 -4.31 -4.86
C MET A 47 -5.33 -2.84 -4.64
N GLN A 48 -4.61 -2.52 -3.55
CA GLN A 48 -4.23 -1.15 -3.16
C GLN A 48 -5.43 -0.22 -2.87
N MET A 49 -6.62 -0.80 -2.68
CA MET A 49 -7.84 -0.10 -2.26
C MET A 49 -7.86 0.00 -0.73
N TRP A 50 -6.86 0.66 -0.15
CA TRP A 50 -6.63 0.63 1.30
C TRP A 50 -7.73 1.31 2.10
N GLU A 51 -8.36 2.36 1.56
CA GLU A 51 -9.47 3.04 2.25
C GLU A 51 -10.69 2.11 2.38
N GLU A 52 -11.04 1.44 1.29
CA GLU A 52 -12.14 0.47 1.25
C GLU A 52 -11.85 -0.75 2.13
N ALA A 53 -10.58 -1.20 2.18
CA ALA A 53 -10.15 -2.26 3.10
C ALA A 53 -10.34 -1.85 4.57
N VAL A 54 -9.93 -0.63 4.91
CA VAL A 54 -10.10 -0.09 6.27
C VAL A 54 -11.58 0.03 6.61
N ASP A 55 -12.40 0.53 5.70
CA ASP A 55 -13.82 0.72 5.94
C ASP A 55 -14.57 -0.60 6.12
N ILE A 56 -14.26 -1.63 5.33
CA ILE A 56 -14.92 -2.94 5.52
C ILE A 56 -14.52 -3.59 6.85
N TRP A 57 -13.24 -3.52 7.25
CA TRP A 57 -12.77 -4.12 8.51
C TRP A 57 -13.32 -3.41 9.75
N LYS A 58 -13.70 -2.13 9.68
CA LYS A 58 -14.38 -1.43 10.78
C LYS A 58 -15.70 -2.10 11.18
N TYR A 59 -16.39 -2.75 10.24
CA TYR A 59 -17.65 -3.45 10.49
C TYR A 59 -17.47 -4.83 11.14
N MET A 60 -16.23 -5.29 11.38
CA MET A 60 -15.97 -6.58 12.02
C MET A 60 -16.53 -6.61 13.45
N PRO A 61 -17.44 -7.55 13.79
CA PRO A 61 -17.99 -7.61 15.13
C PRO A 61 -16.91 -7.93 16.18
N LEU A 62 -17.08 -7.42 17.40
CA LEU A 62 -16.04 -7.45 18.45
C LEU A 62 -15.82 -8.84 19.05
N ASP A 63 -16.85 -9.68 19.04
CA ASP A 63 -16.90 -11.02 19.62
C ASP A 63 -16.45 -12.12 18.65
N GLN A 64 -16.12 -11.76 17.40
CA GLN A 64 -15.78 -12.72 16.37
C GLN A 64 -14.25 -12.99 16.31
N PRO A 65 -13.84 -14.22 16.01
CA PRO A 65 -12.43 -14.63 16.06
C PRO A 65 -11.53 -13.81 15.13
N PHE A 66 -12.05 -13.33 14.01
CA PHE A 66 -11.30 -12.55 13.02
C PHE A 66 -11.09 -11.08 13.39
N ARG A 67 -11.57 -10.63 14.56
CA ARG A 67 -11.44 -9.23 14.99
C ARG A 67 -9.99 -8.78 15.09
N ARG A 68 -9.11 -9.63 15.62
CA ARG A 68 -7.68 -9.34 15.73
C ARG A 68 -7.06 -9.11 14.35
N ASP A 69 -7.43 -9.93 13.38
CA ASP A 69 -6.89 -9.86 12.02
C ASP A 69 -7.39 -8.61 11.31
N ALA A 70 -8.68 -8.27 11.47
CA ALA A 70 -9.24 -7.02 10.95
C ALA A 70 -8.52 -5.78 11.53
N LEU A 71 -8.28 -5.74 12.85
CA LEU A 71 -7.56 -4.63 13.48
C LEU A 71 -6.12 -4.50 12.97
N THR A 72 -5.42 -5.63 12.85
CA THR A 72 -4.07 -5.68 12.32
C THR A 72 -4.04 -5.27 10.85
N GLY A 73 -5.03 -5.73 10.07
CA GLY A 73 -5.25 -5.38 8.67
C GLY A 73 -5.41 -3.87 8.48
N ILE A 74 -6.24 -3.21 9.30
CA ILE A 74 -6.43 -1.75 9.27
C ILE A 74 -5.09 -1.03 9.39
N VAL A 75 -4.28 -1.38 10.40
CA VAL A 75 -2.96 -0.76 10.60
C VAL A 75 -2.05 -1.00 9.40
N ARG A 76 -2.01 -2.23 8.89
CA ARG A 76 -1.19 -2.59 7.73
C ARG A 76 -1.61 -1.87 6.46
N ALA A 77 -2.91 -1.69 6.21
CA ALA A 77 -3.43 -0.92 5.08
C ALA A 77 -3.05 0.56 5.19
N CYS A 78 -3.15 1.16 6.38
CA CYS A 78 -2.68 2.53 6.62
C CYS A 78 -1.17 2.67 6.37
N LEU A 79 -0.36 1.71 6.81
CA LEU A 79 1.08 1.69 6.56
C LEU A 79 1.40 1.53 5.06
N GLY A 80 0.67 0.66 4.35
CA GLY A 80 0.81 0.49 2.89
C GLY A 80 0.55 1.78 2.13
N ARG A 81 -0.56 2.47 2.45
CA ARG A 81 -0.87 3.80 1.89
C ARG A 81 0.19 4.85 2.21
N ALA A 82 0.67 4.89 3.46
CA ALA A 82 1.70 5.84 3.87
C ALA A 82 3.02 5.60 3.12
N LEU A 83 3.38 4.34 2.89
CA LEU A 83 4.56 3.95 2.12
C LEU A 83 4.44 4.40 0.66
N GLU A 84 3.30 4.12 0.01
CA GLU A 84 3.06 4.57 -1.37
C GLU A 84 3.11 6.10 -1.48
N SER A 85 2.51 6.80 -0.52
CA SER A 85 2.53 8.28 -0.48
C SER A 85 3.96 8.82 -0.34
N ALA A 86 4.79 8.19 0.48
CA ALA A 86 6.19 8.55 0.63
C ALA A 86 6.99 8.30 -0.65
N GLU A 87 6.75 7.18 -1.34
CA GLU A 87 7.40 6.85 -2.61
C GLU A 87 7.01 7.80 -3.73
N ARG A 88 5.71 8.12 -3.86
CA ARG A 88 5.23 9.15 -4.80
C ARG A 88 5.82 10.52 -4.49
N GLY A 89 5.93 10.89 -3.21
CA GLY A 89 6.57 12.14 -2.79
C GLY A 89 8.05 12.21 -3.21
N LEU A 90 8.79 11.12 -3.00
CA LEU A 90 10.20 11.02 -3.43
C LEU A 90 10.33 11.07 -4.96
N GLN A 91 9.43 10.41 -5.69
CA GLN A 91 9.39 10.46 -7.15
C GLN A 91 9.15 11.89 -7.65
N SER A 92 8.17 12.60 -7.09
CA SER A 92 7.90 14.01 -7.42
C SER A 92 9.09 14.92 -7.15
N LEU A 93 9.82 14.71 -6.05
CA LEU A 93 11.05 15.47 -5.76
C LEU A 93 12.17 15.15 -6.77
N SER A 94 12.31 13.89 -7.18
CA SER A 94 13.26 13.49 -8.23
C SER A 94 12.91 14.13 -9.57
N ASP A 95 11.63 14.17 -9.94
CA ASP A 95 11.17 14.76 -11.19
C ASP A 95 11.35 16.29 -11.19
N LEU A 96 11.11 16.95 -10.05
CA LEU A 96 11.41 18.37 -9.86
C LEU A 96 12.90 18.69 -10.04
N LYS A 97 13.80 17.84 -9.52
CA LYS A 97 15.25 18.00 -9.70
C LYS A 97 15.68 17.83 -11.17
N ARG A 98 15.01 16.94 -11.92
CA ARG A 98 15.28 16.69 -13.35
C ARG A 98 14.75 17.81 -14.24
N ASN A 99 13.58 18.35 -13.92
CA ASN A 99 12.92 19.41 -14.67
C ASN A 99 12.63 20.61 -13.75
N PRO A 100 13.65 21.44 -13.43
CA PRO A 100 13.43 22.64 -12.64
C PRO A 100 12.46 23.55 -13.40
N ASN A 101 11.33 23.93 -12.79
CA ASN A 101 10.43 24.88 -13.42
C ASN A 101 11.02 26.29 -13.30
N TYR A 102 11.71 26.73 -14.35
CA TYR A 102 12.39 28.02 -14.36
C TYR A 102 11.43 29.23 -14.34
N GLU A 103 10.13 29.03 -14.60
CA GLU A 103 9.12 30.10 -14.52
C GLU A 103 8.77 30.51 -13.08
N LEU A 104 9.05 29.64 -12.09
CA LEU A 104 8.80 29.89 -10.67
C LEU A 104 10.02 30.46 -9.93
N HIS A 105 11.13 30.76 -10.61
CA HIS A 105 12.36 31.35 -10.03
C HIS A 105 12.22 32.83 -9.64
N ILE A 106 11.16 33.17 -8.89
CA ILE A 106 11.17 34.37 -8.02
C ILE A 106 11.79 34.01 -6.65
N SER A 107 11.93 32.72 -6.34
CA SER A 107 12.68 32.25 -5.17
C SER A 107 14.17 32.55 -5.28
N LEU A 108 14.78 32.97 -4.17
CA LEU A 108 16.23 33.10 -4.07
C LEU A 108 16.90 31.77 -4.46
N PRO A 109 17.88 31.78 -5.38
CA PRO A 109 18.67 30.58 -5.67
C PRO A 109 19.24 30.01 -4.36
N TYR A 110 19.43 28.69 -4.29
CA TYR A 110 19.83 27.91 -3.10
C TYR A 110 18.73 27.56 -2.08
N ASN A 111 17.66 28.35 -1.92
CA ASN A 111 16.65 28.05 -0.90
C ASN A 111 15.81 26.81 -1.26
N ASP A 112 15.38 26.72 -2.52
CA ASP A 112 14.54 25.61 -3.00
C ASP A 112 15.29 24.27 -2.99
N GLN A 113 16.60 24.30 -3.25
CA GLN A 113 17.45 23.11 -3.17
C GLN A 113 17.57 22.59 -1.74
N LYS A 114 17.75 23.50 -0.77
CA LYS A 114 17.82 23.13 0.64
C LYS A 114 16.48 22.57 1.14
N MET A 115 15.37 23.23 0.82
CA MET A 115 14.03 22.75 1.20
C MET A 115 13.72 21.38 0.58
N SER A 116 14.06 21.18 -0.71
CA SER A 116 13.85 19.90 -1.38
C SER A 116 14.70 18.78 -0.76
N ALA A 117 15.94 19.07 -0.38
CA ALA A 117 16.83 18.11 0.27
C ALA A 117 16.38 17.75 1.69
N GLU A 118 15.85 18.72 2.44
CA GLU A 118 15.27 18.48 3.77
C GLU A 118 14.00 17.62 3.66
N ALA A 119 13.09 17.94 2.75
CA ALA A 119 11.89 17.15 2.49
C ALA A 119 12.21 15.71 2.06
N GLU A 120 13.18 15.53 1.16
CA GLU A 120 13.65 14.21 0.73
C GLU A 120 14.20 13.40 1.91
N ARG A 121 15.02 14.02 2.77
CA ARG A 121 15.57 13.36 3.96
C ARG A 121 14.47 12.92 4.92
N GLU A 122 13.45 13.75 5.14
CA GLU A 122 12.31 13.41 6.00
C GLU A 122 11.48 12.26 5.42
N LEU A 123 11.16 12.31 4.12
CA LEU A 123 10.44 11.24 3.44
C LEU A 123 11.22 9.92 3.45
N LEU A 124 12.54 9.94 3.26
CA LEU A 124 13.38 8.75 3.39
C LEU A 124 13.38 8.18 4.80
N LYS A 125 13.40 9.03 5.84
CA LYS A 125 13.32 8.60 7.23
C LYS A 125 11.96 7.93 7.52
N LEU A 126 10.87 8.51 7.04
CA LEU A 126 9.52 7.95 7.16
C LEU A 126 9.40 6.63 6.42
N LYS A 127 9.85 6.57 5.16
CA LYS A 127 9.90 5.35 4.35
C LYS A 127 10.59 4.23 5.13
N ARG A 128 11.84 4.44 5.56
CA ARG A 128 12.60 3.44 6.33
C ARG A 128 11.91 3.02 7.63
N GLY A 129 11.23 3.94 8.30
CA GLY A 129 10.44 3.64 9.50
C GLY A 129 9.27 2.70 9.20
N ILE A 130 8.50 3.01 8.16
CA ILE A 130 7.36 2.19 7.70
C ILE A 130 7.84 0.82 7.22
N GLU A 131 8.94 0.78 6.47
CA GLU A 131 9.55 -0.45 5.96
C GLU A 131 10.01 -1.43 7.05
N LYS A 132 10.41 -0.91 8.22
CA LYS A 132 10.72 -1.74 9.40
C LYS A 132 9.46 -2.31 10.06
N LEU A 133 8.36 -1.57 10.04
CA LEU A 133 7.07 -2.00 10.59
C LEU A 133 6.33 -2.94 9.65
N LEU A 134 6.61 -2.86 8.34
CA LEU A 134 6.01 -3.67 7.30
C LEU A 134 7.12 -4.37 6.47
N PRO A 135 7.64 -5.51 6.95
CA PRO A 135 8.63 -6.31 6.22
C PRO A 135 8.15 -6.70 4.83
N GLU A 136 9.08 -6.96 3.92
CA GLU A 136 8.79 -7.21 2.50
C GLU A 136 7.80 -8.37 2.26
N GLU A 137 7.88 -9.42 3.08
CA GLU A 137 6.93 -10.55 3.05
C GLU A 137 5.49 -10.08 3.24
N THR A 138 5.27 -9.16 4.18
CA THR A 138 3.94 -8.60 4.50
C THR A 138 3.48 -7.50 3.53
N ARG A 139 4.41 -6.91 2.75
CA ARG A 139 4.06 -5.88 1.75
C ARG A 139 3.22 -6.45 0.61
N ARG A 140 3.52 -7.68 0.20
CA ARG A 140 2.74 -8.39 -0.84
C ARG A 140 1.30 -8.61 -0.41
N ASP A 141 1.07 -8.89 0.88
CA ASP A 141 -0.27 -9.10 1.43
C ASP A 141 -1.10 -7.81 1.48
N VAL A 142 -0.45 -6.64 1.48
CA VAL A 142 -1.14 -5.34 1.40
C VAL A 142 -1.05 -4.69 0.02
N GLY A 143 -0.68 -5.45 -1.00
CA GLY A 143 -0.63 -4.96 -2.38
C GLY A 143 0.52 -3.99 -2.68
N VAL A 144 1.47 -3.79 -1.76
CA VAL A 144 2.67 -3.00 -2.02
C VAL A 144 3.67 -3.89 -2.76
N MET A 145 3.81 -3.68 -4.07
CA MET A 145 4.85 -4.36 -4.84
C MET A 145 6.17 -3.61 -4.67
N THR A 146 7.18 -4.30 -4.14
CA THR A 146 8.56 -3.83 -4.26
C THR A 146 9.00 -4.09 -5.70
N ASP A 147 9.26 -3.02 -6.47
CA ASP A 147 9.96 -3.15 -7.73
C ASP A 147 11.39 -3.63 -7.41
N SER A 148 11.62 -4.94 -7.49
CA SER A 148 12.94 -5.55 -7.45
C SER A 148 13.75 -5.30 -8.74
N ARG A 149 13.55 -4.14 -9.39
CA ARG A 149 14.40 -3.65 -10.47
C ARG A 149 15.48 -2.73 -9.90
N GLY A 150 16.37 -3.33 -9.15
CA GLY A 150 17.55 -2.68 -8.57
C GLY A 150 18.73 -3.62 -8.35
N GLU A 151 18.72 -4.81 -8.95
CA GLU A 151 19.96 -5.58 -9.17
C GLU A 151 20.55 -5.12 -10.50
N SER A 152 21.42 -4.12 -10.36
CA SER A 152 22.54 -3.87 -11.25
C SER A 152 23.29 -5.17 -11.52
N ASP A 153 23.13 -5.72 -12.72
CA ASP A 153 24.15 -6.57 -13.33
C ASP A 153 25.22 -5.65 -13.91
N ASP A 154 25.91 -4.92 -13.02
CA ASP A 154 27.23 -4.37 -13.28
C ASP A 154 28.19 -5.55 -13.12
N THR A 155 28.36 -6.34 -14.18
CA THR A 155 29.53 -7.20 -14.30
C THR A 155 30.72 -6.30 -14.71
N PRO A 156 31.76 -6.13 -13.88
CA PRO A 156 33.00 -5.56 -14.36
C PRO A 156 33.75 -6.63 -15.17
N ALA A 157 34.38 -6.16 -16.24
CA ALA A 157 35.21 -6.92 -17.17
C ALA A 157 36.25 -7.81 -16.47
N ASP A 158 36.52 -8.99 -17.04
CA ASP A 158 37.91 -9.39 -17.27
C ASP A 158 38.08 -10.55 -18.28
N ARG A 159 38.93 -10.26 -19.28
CA ARG A 159 39.70 -11.13 -20.20
C ARG A 159 39.07 -11.64 -21.49
#